data_AF-A0A1Y2SKW7-F1
#
_entry.id   AF-A0A1Y2SKW7-F1
#
_cell.length_a   1.000
_cell.length_b   1.000
_cell.length_c   1.000
_cell.angle_alpha   90.00
_cell.angle_beta   90.00
_cell.angle_gamma   90.00
#
_symmetry.space_group_name_H-M   'P 1'
#
loop_
_entity.id
_entity.type
_entity.pdbx_description
1 polymer ?
#
loop_
_entity_poly.entity_id
_entity_poly.type
_entity_poly.pdbx_seq_one_letter_code
_entity_poly.pdbx_strand_id
1 'polypeptide(L)'
;MFTALYLENFGAFKQAEFKFTSGINVFIGENGTGKTHLMKLLYCVQQQGHSSDALKKKLANVFRPSGGNVSRLVTRKKGSTSASVTIDSSYDGMSIKTLNFKFDNTRHNLFEIIKGELDLSNAPVFIPVKEVLSFAPGFISLYDKYELAFEEIYYDIVKQAYLPARKGMPLKDEQPLLELIRKTVGGRVSLNGEEFQLTSGNSKLEISLVAEGHRKLALIWQLIHNGSLFSNNTLFWDEPEANLNPSLMQNVAKILVMLAERGVQIFIATHNYAFLKELEFAKQQNESIRYFALEKTKHDGVVGHMFKHYKDVTPNKIADEYLRLYDLEIQHSLGGAK
;
A
#
# COMPACT_ATOMS: atom_id res chain seq x y z
N MET A 1 10.91 -11.33 0.50
CA MET A 1 10.55 -10.07 1.21
C MET A 1 11.53 -8.98 0.85
N PHE A 2 11.06 -7.74 0.74
CA PHE A 2 11.93 -6.58 0.58
C PHE A 2 12.70 -6.32 1.89
N THR A 3 13.95 -5.91 1.78
CA THR A 3 14.84 -5.65 2.93
C THR A 3 15.41 -4.25 2.88
N ALA A 4 15.67 -3.71 1.69
CA ALA A 4 16.04 -2.32 1.52
C ALA A 4 15.59 -1.74 0.16
N LEU A 5 15.44 -0.43 0.12
CA LEU A 5 15.23 0.38 -1.07
C LEU A 5 16.15 1.58 -1.01
N TYR A 6 16.92 1.80 -2.07
CA TYR A 6 17.75 2.98 -2.27
C TYR A 6 17.27 3.69 -3.53
N LEU A 7 17.08 4.99 -3.40
CA LEU A 7 16.61 5.86 -4.47
C LEU A 7 17.62 6.95 -4.73
N GLU A 8 17.85 7.25 -6.00
CA GLU A 8 18.53 8.45 -6.47
C GLU A 8 17.69 9.11 -7.56
N ASN A 9 17.38 10.39 -7.40
CA ASN A 9 16.60 11.22 -8.33
C ASN A 9 15.27 10.57 -8.80
N PHE A 10 14.53 9.91 -7.91
CA PHE A 10 13.24 9.30 -8.21
C PHE A 10 12.08 10.14 -7.64
N GLY A 11 11.24 10.71 -8.52
CA GLY A 11 10.08 11.49 -8.14
C GLY A 11 10.46 12.67 -7.25
N ALA A 12 9.96 12.65 -6.01
CA ALA A 12 10.27 13.67 -5.00
C ALA A 12 11.58 13.42 -4.24
N PHE A 13 12.21 12.25 -4.40
CA PHE A 13 13.39 11.83 -3.67
C PHE A 13 14.66 12.11 -4.48
N LYS A 14 15.50 13.04 -4.02
CA LYS A 14 16.85 13.21 -4.60
C LYS A 14 17.77 12.05 -4.21
N GLN A 15 17.72 11.68 -2.93
CA GLN A 15 18.37 10.51 -2.39
C GLN A 15 17.56 10.02 -1.20
N ALA A 16 17.30 8.72 -1.11
CA ALA A 16 16.62 8.14 0.05
C ALA A 16 17.03 6.68 0.25
N GLU A 17 17.08 6.26 1.51
CA GLU A 17 17.34 4.89 1.92
C GLU A 17 16.25 4.44 2.88
N PHE A 18 15.67 3.28 2.60
CA PHE A 18 14.69 2.63 3.45
C PHE A 18 15.16 1.21 3.72
N LYS A 19 15.36 0.86 5.00
CA LYS A 19 15.58 -0.52 5.41
C LYS A 19 14.24 -1.04 5.91
N PHE A 20 13.71 -2.10 5.34
CA PHE A 20 12.39 -2.66 5.67
C PHE A 20 12.48 -3.79 6.69
N THR A 21 11.34 -4.10 7.29
CA THR A 21 11.14 -5.26 8.14
C THR A 21 10.21 -6.26 7.47
N SER A 22 10.26 -7.52 7.89
CA SER A 22 9.41 -8.60 7.36
C SER A 22 7.94 -8.45 7.76
N GLY A 23 7.64 -7.73 8.83
CA GLY A 23 6.29 -7.38 9.27
C GLY A 23 5.75 -6.12 8.58
N ILE A 24 5.45 -5.09 9.37
CA ILE A 24 4.73 -3.89 8.91
C ILE A 24 5.69 -2.71 8.70
N ASN A 25 5.60 -2.06 7.54
CA ASN A 25 6.39 -0.91 7.13
C ASN A 25 5.45 0.26 6.86
N VAL A 26 5.54 1.33 7.65
CA VAL A 26 4.57 2.43 7.65
C VAL A 26 5.24 3.72 7.15
N PHE A 27 4.82 4.21 6.00
CA PHE A 27 5.19 5.52 5.47
C PHE A 27 4.25 6.60 6.01
N ILE A 28 4.81 7.57 6.72
CA ILE A 28 4.10 8.66 7.39
C ILE A 28 4.55 9.98 6.77
N GLY A 29 3.62 10.90 6.52
CA GLY A 29 3.96 12.26 6.10
C GLY A 29 2.81 12.96 5.39
N GLU A 30 2.97 14.22 5.07
CA GLU A 30 1.97 15.02 4.35
C GLU A 30 1.66 14.48 2.94
N ASN A 31 0.60 14.99 2.32
CA ASN A 31 0.26 14.66 0.94
C ASN A 31 1.35 15.14 -0.02
N GLY A 32 1.68 14.30 -1.01
CA GLY A 32 2.73 14.58 -1.98
C GLY A 32 4.17 14.41 -1.48
N THR A 33 4.40 13.77 -0.32
CA THR A 33 5.74 13.34 0.12
C THR A 33 6.21 12.04 -0.57
N GLY A 34 5.37 11.41 -1.41
CA GLY A 34 5.75 10.23 -2.18
C GLY A 34 5.42 8.87 -1.54
N LYS A 35 4.64 8.82 -0.44
CA LYS A 35 4.20 7.57 0.22
C LYS A 35 3.65 6.53 -0.77
N THR A 36 2.59 6.90 -1.50
CA THR A 36 1.99 6.06 -2.55
C THR A 36 2.97 5.71 -3.67
N HIS A 37 3.88 6.62 -4.02
CA HIS A 37 4.87 6.37 -5.09
C HIS A 37 5.88 5.30 -4.67
N LEU A 38 6.33 5.27 -3.40
CA LEU A 38 7.20 4.22 -2.89
C LEU A 38 6.52 2.85 -2.98
N MET A 39 5.25 2.77 -2.60
CA MET A 39 4.48 1.52 -2.68
C MET A 39 4.26 1.08 -4.13
N LYS A 40 3.88 1.99 -5.02
CA LYS A 40 3.72 1.71 -6.46
C LYS A 40 5.03 1.23 -7.11
N LEU A 41 6.15 1.81 -6.70
CA LEU A 41 7.47 1.40 -7.19
C LEU A 41 7.79 -0.05 -6.79
N LEU A 42 7.68 -0.36 -5.49
CA LEU A 42 7.91 -1.71 -4.97
C LEU A 42 6.95 -2.72 -5.62
N TYR A 43 5.69 -2.34 -5.80
CA TYR A 43 4.68 -3.13 -6.51
C TYR A 43 5.08 -3.47 -7.96
N CYS A 44 5.51 -2.48 -8.74
CA CYS A 44 5.92 -2.69 -10.13
C CYS A 44 7.14 -3.62 -10.21
N VAL A 45 8.11 -3.39 -9.33
CA VAL A 45 9.34 -4.21 -9.26
C VAL A 45 9.03 -5.64 -8.86
N GLN A 46 8.13 -5.84 -7.90
CA GLN A 46 7.74 -7.19 -7.50
C GLN A 46 7.16 -8.01 -8.66
N GLN A 47 6.36 -7.37 -9.51
CA GLN A 47 5.70 -8.06 -10.63
C GLN A 47 6.60 -8.26 -11.85
N GLN A 48 7.44 -7.29 -12.17
CA GLN A 48 8.10 -7.23 -13.48
C GLN A 48 9.61 -6.96 -13.38
N GLY A 49 10.20 -7.05 -12.19
CA GLY A 49 11.62 -6.78 -11.93
C GLY A 49 12.61 -7.72 -12.63
N HIS A 50 12.13 -8.68 -13.42
CA HIS A 50 12.94 -9.59 -14.23
C HIS A 50 13.10 -9.15 -15.69
N SER A 51 12.33 -8.17 -16.16
CA SER A 51 12.38 -7.70 -17.55
C SER A 51 12.34 -6.19 -17.63
N SER A 52 13.35 -5.59 -18.26
CA SER A 52 13.46 -4.13 -18.41
C SER A 52 12.24 -3.54 -19.12
N ASP A 53 11.82 -4.14 -20.24
CA ASP A 53 10.67 -3.68 -21.01
C ASP A 53 9.36 -3.87 -20.26
N ALA A 54 9.18 -5.01 -19.58
CA ALA A 54 7.98 -5.28 -18.80
C ALA A 54 7.88 -4.36 -17.59
N LEU A 55 9.00 -4.09 -16.90
CA LEU A 55 9.07 -3.15 -15.78
C LEU A 55 8.78 -1.73 -16.24
N LYS A 56 9.37 -1.28 -17.35
CA LYS A 56 9.08 0.03 -17.96
C LYS A 56 7.60 0.19 -18.26
N LYS A 57 6.98 -0.82 -18.89
CA LYS A 57 5.56 -0.84 -19.22
C LYS A 57 4.69 -0.81 -17.95
N LYS A 58 5.01 -1.63 -16.94
CA LYS A 58 4.28 -1.66 -15.66
C LYS A 58 4.35 -0.32 -14.95
N LEU A 59 5.54 0.30 -14.88
CA LEU A 59 5.71 1.65 -14.33
C LEU A 59 4.86 2.68 -15.06
N ALA A 60 4.84 2.66 -16.40
CA ALA A 60 4.02 3.57 -17.19
C ALA A 60 2.51 3.40 -16.91
N ASN A 61 2.03 2.17 -16.82
CA ASN A 61 0.63 1.87 -16.61
C ASN A 61 0.15 2.11 -15.16
N VAL A 62 1.03 1.89 -14.17
CA VAL A 62 0.72 2.09 -12.74
C VAL A 62 0.84 3.57 -12.35
N PHE A 63 1.88 4.28 -12.81
CA PHE A 63 2.06 5.69 -12.48
C PHE A 63 1.30 6.64 -13.41
N ARG A 64 0.89 6.17 -14.60
CA ARG A 64 0.18 6.97 -15.62
C ARG A 64 0.83 8.34 -15.92
N PRO A 65 2.17 8.43 -16.12
CA PRO A 65 2.75 9.69 -16.58
C PRO A 65 2.19 10.04 -17.95
N SER A 66 2.06 11.34 -18.25
CA SER A 66 1.56 11.82 -19.54
C SER A 66 2.32 11.19 -20.71
N GLY A 67 1.56 10.59 -21.63
CA GLY A 67 2.08 9.87 -22.80
C GLY A 67 2.79 8.54 -22.47
N GLY A 68 2.59 7.97 -21.28
CA GLY A 68 3.30 6.76 -20.83
C GLY A 68 4.80 6.98 -20.58
N ASN A 69 5.26 8.23 -20.57
CA ASN A 69 6.68 8.55 -20.47
C ASN A 69 7.20 8.42 -19.02
N VAL A 70 7.81 7.29 -18.70
CA VAL A 70 8.42 6.99 -17.39
C VAL A 70 9.54 7.97 -17.00
N SER A 71 10.17 8.66 -17.95
CA SER A 71 11.18 9.68 -17.68
C SER A 71 10.63 10.85 -16.85
N ARG A 72 9.31 11.03 -16.81
CA ARG A 72 8.62 11.98 -15.93
C ARG A 72 8.67 11.59 -14.44
N LEU A 73 9.07 10.36 -14.14
CA LEU A 73 9.33 9.89 -12.78
C LEU A 73 10.75 10.23 -12.31
N VAL A 74 11.61 10.78 -13.17
CA VAL A 74 12.91 11.32 -12.75
C VAL A 74 12.69 12.66 -12.04
N THR A 75 13.42 12.90 -10.94
CA THR A 75 13.34 14.14 -10.18
C THR A 75 13.57 15.35 -11.09
N ARG A 76 12.65 16.32 -11.01
CA ARG A 76 12.72 17.54 -11.81
C ARG A 76 13.90 18.40 -11.37
N LYS A 77 14.84 18.62 -12.27
CA LYS A 77 15.91 19.63 -12.14
C LYS A 77 16.26 20.21 -13.51
N LYS A 78 16.98 21.33 -13.52
CA LYS A 78 17.47 21.95 -14.76
C LYS A 78 18.48 21.02 -15.43
N GLY A 79 18.26 20.71 -16.70
CA GLY A 79 19.11 19.83 -17.49
C GLY A 79 18.75 18.35 -17.41
N SER A 80 19.58 17.54 -18.06
CA SER A 80 19.43 16.10 -18.15
C SER A 80 19.94 15.39 -16.90
N THR A 81 19.27 14.32 -16.50
CA THR A 81 19.63 13.47 -15.36
C THR A 81 19.03 12.09 -15.48
N SER A 82 19.55 11.18 -14.65
CA SER A 82 19.01 9.85 -14.45
C SER A 82 18.48 9.65 -13.04
N ALA A 83 17.45 8.83 -12.92
CA ALA A 83 17.05 8.17 -11.70
C ALA A 83 17.71 6.79 -11.60
N SER A 84 18.10 6.39 -10.39
CA SER A 84 18.51 5.01 -10.10
C SER A 84 17.71 4.47 -8.93
N VAL A 85 17.30 3.20 -9.04
CA VAL A 85 16.55 2.48 -8.01
C VAL A 85 17.27 1.17 -7.74
N THR A 86 17.63 0.95 -6.48
CA THR A 86 18.20 -0.31 -6.00
C THR A 86 17.26 -0.92 -4.96
N ILE A 87 16.91 -2.19 -5.13
CA ILE A 87 16.05 -2.92 -4.21
C ILE A 87 16.75 -4.20 -3.79
N ASP A 88 16.85 -4.39 -2.47
CA ASP A 88 17.35 -5.61 -1.87
C ASP A 88 16.18 -6.44 -1.35
N SER A 89 16.20 -7.73 -1.62
CA SER A 89 15.21 -8.69 -1.16
C SER A 89 15.88 -9.95 -0.63
N SER A 90 15.22 -10.61 0.31
CA SER A 90 15.65 -11.91 0.84
C SER A 90 14.46 -12.86 0.97
N TYR A 91 14.69 -14.14 0.68
CA TYR A 91 13.66 -15.18 0.76
C TYR A 91 13.76 -15.97 2.07
N ASP A 92 14.98 -16.22 2.56
CA ASP A 92 15.32 -17.02 3.73
C ASP A 92 16.00 -16.23 4.85
N GLY A 93 16.18 -14.92 4.66
CA GLY A 93 16.95 -14.05 5.57
C GLY A 93 18.46 -14.25 5.50
N MET A 94 18.95 -15.14 4.62
CA MET A 94 20.37 -15.47 4.47
C MET A 94 20.94 -14.93 3.16
N SER A 95 20.24 -15.13 2.04
CA SER A 95 20.66 -14.65 0.73
C SER A 95 19.96 -13.34 0.35
N ILE A 96 20.76 -12.34 -0.02
CA ILE A 96 20.25 -11.06 -0.52
C ILE A 96 20.33 -11.07 -2.04
N LYS A 97 19.18 -10.90 -2.69
CA LYS A 97 19.06 -10.59 -4.12
C LYS A 97 18.88 -9.08 -4.29
N THR A 98 19.74 -8.49 -5.11
CA THR A 98 19.70 -7.06 -5.44
C THR A 98 19.25 -6.86 -6.88
N LEU A 99 18.22 -6.05 -7.08
CA LEU A 99 17.86 -5.48 -8.38
C LEU A 99 18.30 -4.01 -8.40
N ASN A 100 19.00 -3.59 -9.46
CA ASN A 100 19.27 -2.19 -9.74
C ASN A 100 18.85 -1.85 -11.17
N PHE A 101 18.08 -0.79 -11.33
CA PHE A 101 17.69 -0.25 -12.63
C PHE A 101 17.81 1.26 -12.67
N LYS A 102 17.96 1.79 -13.88
CA LYS A 102 18.21 3.20 -14.14
C LYS A 102 17.39 3.66 -15.33
N PHE A 103 16.92 4.90 -15.25
CA PHE A 103 16.24 5.54 -16.36
C PHE A 103 16.47 7.04 -16.35
N ASP A 104 16.39 7.68 -17.51
CA ASP A 104 16.78 9.07 -17.67
C ASP A 104 15.69 9.95 -18.26
N ASN A 105 15.91 11.27 -18.21
CA ASN A 105 15.10 12.27 -18.91
C ASN A 105 15.84 12.86 -20.13
N THR A 106 16.81 12.13 -20.67
CA THR A 106 17.57 12.58 -21.84
C THR A 106 16.76 12.39 -23.11
N ARG A 107 17.28 12.89 -24.25
CA ARG A 107 16.66 12.63 -25.56
C ARG A 107 16.59 11.14 -25.90
N HIS A 108 17.44 10.32 -25.29
CA HIS A 108 17.49 8.88 -25.53
C HIS A 108 16.45 8.09 -24.71
N ASN A 109 15.87 8.69 -23.64
CA ASN A 109 14.89 8.07 -22.75
C ASN A 109 15.27 6.64 -22.34
N LEU A 110 16.52 6.50 -21.91
CA LEU A 110 17.09 5.21 -21.54
C LEU A 110 16.34 4.62 -20.34
N PHE A 111 16.11 3.31 -20.38
CA PHE A 111 15.58 2.52 -19.28
C PHE A 111 16.24 1.15 -19.33
N GLU A 112 17.01 0.81 -18.31
CA GLU A 112 17.76 -0.44 -18.25
C GLU A 112 17.82 -1.00 -16.84
N ILE A 113 17.79 -2.33 -16.74
CA ILE A 113 18.19 -3.05 -15.53
C ILE A 113 19.70 -3.23 -15.61
N ILE A 114 20.43 -2.62 -14.67
CA ILE A 114 21.90 -2.63 -14.62
C ILE A 114 22.40 -3.92 -13.94
N LYS A 115 21.68 -4.39 -12.92
CA LYS A 115 22.11 -5.55 -12.14
C LYS A 115 20.93 -6.33 -11.58
N GLY A 116 21.05 -7.64 -11.70
CA GLY A 116 20.15 -8.60 -11.06
C GLY A 116 18.77 -8.62 -11.66
N GLU A 117 17.93 -9.45 -11.07
CA GLU A 117 16.53 -9.62 -11.42
C GLU A 117 15.76 -9.88 -10.14
N LEU A 118 14.50 -9.46 -10.13
CA LEU A 118 13.58 -9.76 -9.06
C LEU A 118 12.32 -10.33 -9.68
N ASP A 119 12.18 -11.64 -9.59
CA ASP A 119 10.94 -12.34 -9.91
C ASP A 119 10.40 -12.96 -8.62
N LEU A 120 9.40 -12.31 -8.04
CA LEU A 120 8.59 -12.94 -7.01
C LEU A 120 7.42 -13.56 -7.77
N SER A 121 7.44 -14.88 -7.89
CA SER A 121 6.66 -15.71 -8.82
C SER A 121 5.14 -15.49 -8.86
N ASN A 122 4.54 -14.69 -7.97
CA ASN A 122 3.16 -14.25 -8.14
C ASN A 122 2.93 -12.77 -7.75
N ALA A 123 1.80 -12.21 -8.20
CA ALA A 123 1.49 -10.78 -8.11
C ALA A 123 1.10 -10.32 -6.68
N PRO A 124 1.76 -9.30 -6.10
CA PRO A 124 1.39 -8.76 -4.79
C PRO A 124 -0.02 -8.16 -4.79
N VAL A 125 -0.57 -7.96 -3.59
CA VAL A 125 -1.84 -7.25 -3.42
C VAL A 125 -1.57 -5.76 -3.22
N PHE A 126 -2.23 -4.91 -4.00
CA PHE A 126 -2.23 -3.46 -3.81
C PHE A 126 -3.67 -2.97 -3.63
N ILE A 127 -3.97 -2.44 -2.45
CA ILE A 127 -5.27 -1.85 -2.12
C ILE A 127 -5.15 -0.33 -2.21
N PRO A 128 -5.79 0.29 -3.21
CA PRO A 128 -5.77 1.74 -3.38
C PRO A 128 -6.67 2.45 -2.36
N VAL A 129 -6.54 3.78 -2.29
CA VAL A 129 -7.38 4.64 -1.44
C VAL A 129 -8.86 4.51 -1.78
N LYS A 130 -9.18 4.45 -3.08
CA LYS A 130 -10.57 4.31 -3.57
C LYS A 130 -11.06 2.88 -3.41
N GLU A 131 -12.28 2.74 -2.92
CA GLU A 131 -12.97 1.46 -2.84
C GLU A 131 -13.17 0.83 -4.22
N VAL A 132 -13.05 -0.50 -4.34
CA VAL A 132 -12.92 -1.22 -5.62
C VAL A 132 -14.18 -2.01 -5.98
N LEU A 133 -14.80 -2.69 -5.02
CA LEU A 133 -15.81 -3.71 -5.30
C LEU A 133 -17.06 -3.13 -5.96
N SER A 134 -17.43 -1.89 -5.65
CA SER A 134 -18.63 -1.27 -6.22
C SER A 134 -18.57 -1.01 -7.72
N PHE A 135 -17.37 -0.88 -8.31
CA PHE A 135 -17.20 -0.67 -9.75
C PHE A 135 -16.57 -1.85 -10.48
N ALA A 136 -16.26 -2.95 -9.78
CA ALA A 136 -15.65 -4.14 -10.35
C ALA A 136 -16.45 -4.76 -11.52
N PRO A 137 -17.80 -4.82 -11.50
CA PRO A 137 -18.58 -5.40 -12.60
C PRO A 137 -18.28 -4.72 -13.94
N GLY A 138 -17.97 -5.52 -14.97
CA GLY A 138 -17.58 -5.01 -16.30
C GLY A 138 -16.22 -4.28 -16.39
N PHE A 139 -15.52 -4.01 -15.27
CA PHE A 139 -14.31 -3.19 -15.27
C PHE A 139 -13.17 -3.80 -16.10
N ILE A 140 -12.91 -5.10 -15.94
CA ILE A 140 -11.83 -5.80 -16.66
C ILE A 140 -12.04 -5.70 -18.17
N SER A 141 -13.25 -6.01 -18.64
CA SER A 141 -13.61 -5.96 -20.07
C SER A 141 -13.48 -4.55 -20.64
N LEU A 142 -13.89 -3.52 -19.89
CA LEU A 142 -13.73 -2.13 -20.31
C LEU A 142 -12.27 -1.69 -20.32
N TYR A 143 -11.47 -2.12 -19.34
CA TYR A 143 -10.04 -1.82 -19.27
C TYR A 143 -9.26 -2.48 -20.40
N ASP A 144 -9.60 -3.72 -20.76
CA ASP A 144 -8.94 -4.45 -21.86
C ASP A 144 -9.32 -3.88 -23.23
N LYS A 145 -10.56 -3.43 -23.41
CA LYS A 145 -11.08 -2.93 -24.68
C LYS A 145 -10.77 -1.46 -24.94
N TYR A 146 -10.66 -0.65 -23.89
CA TYR A 146 -10.52 0.80 -24.00
C TYR A 146 -9.30 1.29 -23.21
N GLU A 147 -8.67 2.36 -23.67
CA GLU A 147 -7.63 3.07 -22.92
C GLU A 147 -8.24 3.88 -21.77
N LEU A 148 -8.80 3.20 -20.76
CA LEU A 148 -9.35 3.85 -19.57
C LEU A 148 -8.27 4.68 -18.87
N ALA A 149 -8.62 5.81 -18.28
CA ALA A 149 -7.71 6.64 -17.49
C ALA A 149 -7.55 6.13 -16.03
N PHE A 150 -7.31 4.82 -15.85
CA PHE A 150 -7.20 4.15 -14.55
C PHE A 150 -5.81 3.55 -14.32
N GLU A 151 -5.23 3.71 -13.14
CA GLU A 151 -3.97 3.06 -12.81
C GLU A 151 -4.11 1.52 -12.85
N GLU A 152 -3.10 0.81 -13.36
CA GLU A 152 -3.16 -0.65 -13.53
C GLU A 152 -3.36 -1.41 -12.20
N ILE A 153 -3.01 -0.80 -11.06
CA ILE A 153 -3.29 -1.39 -9.73
C ILE A 153 -4.78 -1.72 -9.53
N TYR A 154 -5.69 -0.92 -10.10
CA TYR A 154 -7.14 -1.17 -10.03
C TYR A 154 -7.54 -2.38 -10.86
N TYR A 155 -6.94 -2.53 -12.03
CA TYR A 155 -7.17 -3.70 -12.88
C TYR A 155 -6.67 -4.98 -12.23
N ASP A 156 -5.46 -4.94 -11.67
CA ASP A 156 -4.85 -6.08 -11.00
C ASP A 156 -5.66 -6.53 -9.77
N ILE A 157 -6.08 -5.60 -8.91
CA ILE A 157 -6.84 -5.92 -7.69
C ILE A 157 -8.26 -6.41 -8.02
N VAL A 158 -8.90 -5.87 -9.06
CA VAL A 158 -10.21 -6.38 -9.53
C VAL A 158 -10.06 -7.80 -10.05
N LYS A 159 -9.03 -8.08 -10.86
CA LYS A 159 -8.71 -9.44 -11.31
C LYS A 159 -8.51 -10.40 -10.13
N GLN A 160 -7.76 -9.98 -9.12
CA GLN A 160 -7.54 -10.78 -7.91
C GLN A 160 -8.84 -10.99 -7.12
N ALA A 161 -9.71 -9.99 -7.01
CA ALA A 161 -10.98 -10.09 -6.30
C ALA A 161 -11.95 -11.10 -6.96
N TYR A 162 -11.93 -11.20 -8.29
CA TYR A 162 -12.75 -12.15 -9.05
C TYR A 162 -12.24 -13.59 -9.03
N LEU A 163 -11.04 -13.86 -8.49
CA LEU A 163 -10.56 -15.23 -8.36
C LEU A 163 -11.49 -16.05 -7.43
N PRO A 164 -11.81 -17.30 -7.81
CA PRO A 164 -12.66 -18.15 -7.00
C PRO A 164 -11.98 -18.56 -5.70
N ALA A 165 -12.78 -18.96 -4.72
CA ALA A 165 -12.28 -19.49 -3.45
C ALA A 165 -11.32 -20.66 -3.67
N ARG A 166 -10.26 -20.74 -2.85
CA ARG A 166 -9.32 -21.87 -2.90
C ARG A 166 -10.00 -23.16 -2.42
N LYS A 167 -9.66 -24.28 -3.05
CA LYS A 167 -10.08 -25.60 -2.56
C LYS A 167 -9.55 -25.80 -1.13
N GLY A 168 -10.44 -26.19 -0.21
CA GLY A 168 -10.07 -26.49 1.18
C GLY A 168 -9.93 -25.26 2.10
N MET A 169 -10.26 -24.06 1.63
CA MET A 169 -10.31 -22.86 2.49
C MET A 169 -11.66 -22.71 3.23
N PRO A 170 -11.67 -21.99 4.36
CA PRO A 170 -10.51 -21.34 4.97
C PRO A 170 -9.58 -22.31 5.71
N LEU A 171 -8.27 -22.04 5.67
CA LEU A 171 -7.33 -22.76 6.52
C LEU A 171 -7.64 -22.47 8.00
N LYS A 172 -7.36 -23.42 8.90
CA LYS A 172 -7.74 -23.31 10.33
C LYS A 172 -7.17 -22.06 11.00
N ASP A 173 -5.97 -21.66 10.61
CA ASP A 173 -5.26 -20.49 11.09
C ASP A 173 -5.75 -19.16 10.47
N GLU A 174 -6.49 -19.20 9.36
CA GLU A 174 -7.12 -18.04 8.72
C GLU A 174 -8.52 -17.75 9.28
N GLN A 175 -9.19 -18.76 9.85
CA GLN A 175 -10.55 -18.64 10.39
C GLN A 175 -10.70 -17.48 11.40
N PRO A 176 -9.80 -17.27 12.38
CA PRO A 176 -9.93 -16.15 13.32
C PRO A 176 -9.91 -14.79 12.62
N LEU A 177 -9.09 -14.66 11.57
CA LEU A 177 -8.95 -13.43 10.80
C LEU A 177 -10.22 -13.17 9.96
N LEU A 178 -10.70 -14.17 9.23
CA LEU A 178 -11.92 -14.08 8.45
C LEU A 178 -13.14 -13.81 9.33
N GLU A 179 -13.19 -14.37 10.53
CA GLU A 179 -14.28 -14.15 11.48
C GLU A 179 -14.26 -12.74 12.05
N LEU A 180 -13.07 -12.19 12.36
CA LEU A 180 -12.92 -10.78 12.77
C LEU A 180 -13.44 -9.84 11.67
N ILE A 181 -13.05 -10.08 10.42
CA ILE A 181 -13.52 -9.28 9.28
C ILE A 181 -15.03 -9.46 9.08
N ARG A 182 -15.54 -10.70 9.12
CA ARG A 182 -16.97 -11.01 8.99
C ARG A 182 -17.82 -10.27 10.02
N LYS A 183 -17.40 -10.27 11.29
CA LYS A 183 -18.07 -9.53 12.36
C LYS A 183 -18.04 -8.03 12.14
N THR A 184 -16.92 -7.51 11.64
CA THR A 184 -16.73 -6.08 11.38
C THR A 184 -17.56 -5.60 10.18
N VAL A 185 -17.64 -6.39 9.12
CA VAL A 185 -18.43 -6.09 7.91
C VAL A 185 -19.92 -6.38 8.12
N GLY A 186 -20.26 -7.28 9.05
CA GLY A 186 -21.63 -7.70 9.33
C GLY A 186 -22.14 -8.81 8.41
N GLY A 187 -21.27 -9.49 7.67
CA GLY A 187 -21.64 -10.54 6.72
C GLY A 187 -20.44 -11.19 6.01
N ARG A 188 -20.71 -12.12 5.10
CA ARG A 188 -19.73 -12.74 4.20
C ARG A 188 -19.87 -12.16 2.80
N VAL A 189 -18.76 -12.03 2.10
CA VAL A 189 -18.80 -11.64 0.69
C VAL A 189 -19.15 -12.86 -0.15
N SER A 190 -20.06 -12.70 -1.08
CA SER A 190 -20.39 -13.68 -2.10
C SER A 190 -20.42 -13.00 -3.46
N LEU A 191 -20.30 -13.81 -4.51
CA LEU A 191 -20.34 -13.34 -5.89
C LEU A 191 -21.57 -13.96 -6.55
N ASN A 192 -22.43 -13.13 -7.16
CA ASN A 192 -23.57 -13.55 -7.94
C ASN A 192 -23.42 -13.04 -9.38
N GLY A 193 -23.01 -13.90 -10.30
CA GLY A 193 -22.56 -13.46 -11.63
C GLY A 193 -21.29 -12.62 -11.51
N GLU A 194 -21.35 -11.35 -11.93
CA GLU A 194 -20.24 -10.39 -11.78
C GLU A 194 -20.38 -9.47 -10.56
N GLU A 195 -21.51 -9.53 -9.85
CA GLU A 195 -21.83 -8.61 -8.76
C GLU A 195 -21.43 -9.20 -7.40
N PHE A 196 -20.61 -8.45 -6.67
CA PHE A 196 -20.29 -8.76 -5.27
C PHE A 196 -21.48 -8.41 -4.38
N GLN A 197 -21.77 -9.28 -3.41
CA GLN A 197 -22.87 -9.14 -2.47
C GLN A 197 -22.38 -9.39 -1.05
N LEU A 198 -22.96 -8.70 -0.07
CA LEU A 198 -22.79 -8.99 1.33
C LEU A 198 -23.97 -9.85 1.82
N THR A 199 -23.66 -11.05 2.31
CA THR A 199 -24.65 -12.01 2.82
C THR A 199 -24.61 -12.05 4.35
N SER A 200 -25.75 -11.80 5.00
CA SER A 200 -25.90 -11.87 6.46
C SER A 200 -27.16 -12.69 6.82
N GLY A 201 -26.97 -13.94 7.22
CA GLY A 201 -28.09 -14.87 7.40
C GLY A 201 -28.86 -15.05 6.08
N ASN A 202 -30.13 -14.65 6.06
CA ASN A 202 -30.99 -14.73 4.89
C ASN A 202 -31.00 -13.45 4.03
N SER A 203 -30.40 -12.35 4.49
CA SER A 203 -30.33 -11.13 3.70
C SER A 203 -29.10 -11.16 2.78
N LYS A 204 -29.32 -10.72 1.54
CA LYS A 204 -28.28 -10.43 0.56
C LYS A 204 -28.42 -8.96 0.18
N LEU A 205 -27.32 -8.23 0.22
CA LEU A 205 -27.27 -6.83 -0.14
C LEU A 205 -26.20 -6.64 -1.21
N GLU A 206 -26.51 -5.95 -2.29
CA GLU A 206 -25.52 -5.58 -3.30
C GLU A 206 -24.39 -4.77 -2.65
N ILE A 207 -23.14 -5.05 -3.02
CA ILE A 207 -22.00 -4.34 -2.41
C ILE A 207 -22.09 -2.84 -2.62
N SER A 208 -22.72 -2.38 -3.71
CA SER A 208 -22.95 -0.96 -4.01
C SER A 208 -23.76 -0.24 -2.93
N LEU A 209 -24.66 -0.95 -2.24
CA LEU A 209 -25.50 -0.43 -1.16
C LEU A 209 -24.83 -0.52 0.23
N VAL A 210 -23.66 -1.13 0.33
CA VAL A 210 -22.89 -1.24 1.57
C VAL A 210 -22.05 0.04 1.77
N ALA A 211 -21.91 0.49 3.02
CA ALA A 211 -21.08 1.64 3.38
C ALA A 211 -19.62 1.42 2.96
N GLU A 212 -18.97 2.46 2.43
CA GLU A 212 -17.66 2.36 1.76
C GLU A 212 -16.58 1.69 2.62
N GLY A 213 -16.48 2.05 3.90
CA GLY A 213 -15.52 1.43 4.80
C GLY A 213 -15.73 -0.09 5.00
N HIS A 214 -16.98 -0.56 4.94
CA HIS A 214 -17.29 -1.98 5.01
C HIS A 214 -16.93 -2.69 3.70
N ARG A 215 -17.06 -2.00 2.55
CA ARG A 215 -16.65 -2.55 1.24
C ARG A 215 -15.13 -2.76 1.14
N LYS A 216 -14.32 -1.86 1.69
CA LYS A 216 -12.86 -2.07 1.80
C LYS A 216 -12.50 -3.34 2.59
N LEU A 217 -13.20 -3.57 3.70
CA LEU A 217 -13.00 -4.79 4.50
C LEU A 217 -13.56 -6.04 3.82
N ALA A 218 -14.64 -5.91 3.06
CA ALA A 218 -15.15 -6.97 2.19
C ALA A 218 -14.10 -7.38 1.13
N LEU A 219 -13.38 -6.43 0.54
CA LEU A 219 -12.28 -6.73 -0.40
C LEU A 219 -11.19 -7.55 0.29
N ILE A 220 -10.76 -7.17 1.50
CA ILE A 220 -9.78 -7.95 2.28
C ILE A 220 -10.30 -9.36 2.54
N TRP A 221 -11.55 -9.50 2.97
CA TRP A 221 -12.16 -10.81 3.18
C TRP A 221 -12.09 -11.67 1.92
N GLN A 222 -12.44 -11.10 0.76
CA GLN A 222 -12.43 -11.80 -0.51
C GLN A 222 -11.01 -12.25 -0.92
N LEU A 223 -10.02 -11.38 -0.77
CA LEU A 223 -8.62 -11.67 -1.10
C LEU A 223 -7.99 -12.70 -0.15
N ILE A 224 -8.44 -12.77 1.10
CA ILE A 224 -8.08 -13.85 2.03
C ILE A 224 -8.79 -15.15 1.63
N HIS A 225 -10.08 -15.08 1.30
CA HIS A 225 -10.90 -16.24 1.00
C HIS A 225 -10.51 -16.96 -0.31
N ASN A 226 -10.06 -16.22 -1.33
CA ASN A 226 -9.42 -16.80 -2.51
C ASN A 226 -7.88 -16.91 -2.37
N GLY A 227 -7.38 -16.52 -1.20
CA GLY A 227 -6.00 -16.51 -0.75
C GLY A 227 -5.02 -15.67 -1.56
N SER A 228 -5.46 -14.84 -2.50
CA SER A 228 -4.61 -13.88 -3.24
C SER A 228 -3.68 -13.09 -2.31
N LEU A 229 -4.13 -12.82 -1.08
CA LEU A 229 -3.33 -12.12 -0.07
C LEU A 229 -2.09 -12.90 0.41
N PHE A 230 -2.18 -14.24 0.46
CA PHE A 230 -1.12 -15.11 0.98
C PHE A 230 -0.25 -15.74 -0.11
N SER A 231 -0.58 -15.61 -1.40
CA SER A 231 0.29 -16.20 -2.45
C SER A 231 1.67 -15.56 -2.53
N ASN A 232 1.81 -14.29 -2.11
CA ASN A 232 3.06 -13.52 -2.26
C ASN A 232 3.54 -12.83 -0.99
N ASN A 233 2.79 -13.02 0.11
CA ASN A 233 3.17 -12.50 1.41
C ASN A 233 3.57 -11.01 1.35
N THR A 234 2.91 -10.22 0.48
CA THR A 234 3.17 -8.78 0.36
C THR A 234 1.86 -8.05 0.12
N LEU A 235 1.55 -7.11 1.02
CA LEU A 235 0.38 -6.25 0.96
C LEU A 235 0.80 -4.79 0.95
N PHE A 236 0.40 -4.07 -0.09
CA PHE A 236 0.47 -2.62 -0.16
C PHE A 236 -0.94 -2.07 0.12
N TRP A 237 -1.12 -1.25 1.16
CA TRP A 237 -2.40 -0.63 1.47
C TRP A 237 -2.27 0.89 1.64
N ASP A 238 -2.80 1.63 0.68
CA ASP A 238 -2.76 3.10 0.66
C ASP A 238 -3.98 3.68 1.40
N GLU A 239 -3.72 4.45 2.45
CA GLU A 239 -4.72 5.05 3.35
C GLU A 239 -5.78 4.04 3.82
N PRO A 240 -5.39 2.99 4.57
CA PRO A 240 -6.32 2.00 5.12
C PRO A 240 -7.45 2.62 5.95
N GLU A 241 -7.19 3.77 6.58
CA GLU A 241 -8.15 4.55 7.36
C GLU A 241 -9.18 5.33 6.54
N ALA A 242 -8.93 5.57 5.24
CA ALA A 242 -9.75 6.48 4.47
C ALA A 242 -11.19 5.97 4.35
N ASN A 243 -12.17 6.86 4.60
CA ASN A 243 -13.61 6.55 4.61
C ASN A 243 -14.03 5.46 5.61
N LEU A 244 -13.21 5.19 6.64
CA LEU A 244 -13.58 4.34 7.78
C LEU A 244 -14.19 5.18 8.91
N ASN A 245 -15.20 4.60 9.56
CA ASN A 245 -15.61 5.08 10.88
C ASN A 245 -14.45 4.85 11.87
N PRO A 246 -14.14 5.80 12.77
CA PRO A 246 -13.12 5.64 13.80
C PRO A 246 -13.17 4.30 14.56
N SER A 247 -14.38 3.79 14.86
CA SER A 247 -14.54 2.51 15.56
C SER A 247 -14.01 1.30 14.79
N LEU A 248 -13.89 1.38 13.46
CA LEU A 248 -13.38 0.31 12.61
C LEU A 248 -11.85 0.33 12.52
N MET A 249 -11.19 1.46 12.81
CA MET A 249 -9.73 1.59 12.69
C MET A 249 -8.99 0.60 13.58
N GLN A 250 -9.50 0.37 14.80
CA GLN A 250 -8.97 -0.64 15.71
C GLN A 250 -8.97 -2.04 15.08
N ASN A 251 -10.07 -2.42 14.41
CA ASN A 251 -10.18 -3.73 13.78
C ASN A 251 -9.24 -3.83 12.58
N VAL A 252 -9.06 -2.75 11.81
CA VAL A 252 -8.10 -2.72 10.70
C VAL A 252 -6.67 -2.89 11.20
N ALA A 253 -6.29 -2.20 12.27
CA ALA A 253 -4.99 -2.37 12.91
C ALA A 253 -4.75 -3.83 13.35
N LYS A 254 -5.74 -4.44 14.02
CA LYS A 254 -5.68 -5.86 14.41
C LYS A 254 -5.54 -6.80 13.21
N ILE A 255 -6.30 -6.57 12.14
CA ILE A 255 -6.21 -7.35 10.88
C ILE A 255 -4.80 -7.28 10.31
N LEU A 256 -4.19 -6.10 10.25
CA LEU A 256 -2.84 -5.91 9.72
C LEU A 256 -1.79 -6.65 10.56
N VAL A 257 -1.89 -6.58 11.88
CA VAL A 257 -1.00 -7.33 12.79
C VAL A 257 -1.16 -8.84 12.56
N MET A 258 -2.39 -9.34 12.52
CA MET A 258 -2.67 -10.75 12.25
C MET A 258 -2.14 -11.23 10.88
N LEU A 259 -2.20 -10.38 9.87
CA LEU A 259 -1.60 -10.68 8.56
C LEU A 259 -0.07 -10.74 8.63
N ALA A 260 0.56 -9.80 9.33
CA ALA A 260 2.00 -9.76 9.51
C ALA A 260 2.52 -10.98 10.28
N GLU A 261 1.81 -11.43 11.33
CA GLU A 261 2.10 -12.66 12.06
C GLU A 261 2.08 -13.91 11.17
N ARG A 262 1.27 -13.89 10.10
CA ARG A 262 1.17 -14.97 9.10
C ARG A 262 2.20 -14.84 7.98
N GLY A 263 3.21 -13.99 8.18
CA GLY A 263 4.32 -13.82 7.25
C GLY A 263 4.04 -12.87 6.09
N VAL A 264 2.92 -12.13 6.09
CA VAL A 264 2.67 -11.10 5.07
C VAL A 264 3.49 -9.85 5.39
N GLN A 265 4.37 -9.45 4.50
CA GLN A 265 5.07 -8.17 4.57
C GLN A 265 4.14 -7.04 4.14
N ILE A 266 3.89 -6.09 5.04
CA ILE A 266 2.89 -5.05 4.81
C ILE A 266 3.57 -3.70 4.62
N PHE A 267 3.12 -2.93 3.64
CA PHE A 267 3.49 -1.55 3.39
C PHE A 267 2.24 -0.68 3.46
N ILE A 268 2.26 0.30 4.35
CA ILE A 268 1.15 1.20 4.59
C ILE A 268 1.58 2.62 4.30
N ALA A 269 0.76 3.38 3.59
CA ALA A 269 0.87 4.82 3.51
C ALA A 269 -0.28 5.43 4.30
N THR A 270 0.03 6.30 5.25
CA THR A 270 -0.99 6.96 6.09
C THR A 270 -0.53 8.36 6.47
N HIS A 271 -1.50 9.22 6.77
CA HIS A 271 -1.29 10.50 7.41
C HIS A 271 -2.17 10.68 8.66
N ASN A 272 -2.76 9.60 9.15
CA ASN A 272 -3.77 9.63 10.21
C ASN A 272 -3.19 9.23 11.56
N TYR A 273 -3.19 10.17 12.50
CA TYR A 273 -2.70 9.98 13.86
C TYR A 273 -3.43 8.86 14.61
N ALA A 274 -4.77 8.85 14.55
CA ALA A 274 -5.59 7.88 15.27
C ALA A 274 -5.31 6.44 14.81
N PHE A 275 -5.20 6.23 13.49
CA PHE A 275 -4.84 4.94 12.92
C PHE A 275 -3.44 4.49 13.34
N LEU A 276 -2.46 5.41 13.36
CA LEU A 276 -1.10 5.12 13.84
C LEU A 276 -1.10 4.69 15.32
N LYS A 277 -1.96 5.29 16.15
CA LYS A 277 -2.17 4.88 17.54
C LYS A 277 -2.83 3.52 17.68
N GLU A 278 -3.88 3.24 16.90
CA GLU A 278 -4.50 1.91 16.88
C GLU A 278 -3.51 0.83 16.45
N LEU A 279 -2.63 1.12 15.49
CA LEU A 279 -1.56 0.21 15.08
C LEU A 279 -0.52 0.00 16.19
N GLU A 280 -0.17 1.04 16.94
CA GLU A 280 0.71 0.95 18.10
C GLU A 280 0.08 0.11 19.23
N PHE A 281 -1.22 0.25 19.48
CA PHE A 281 -1.96 -0.54 20.48
C PHE A 281 -2.19 -2.00 20.07
N ALA A 282 -2.37 -2.25 18.77
CA ALA A 282 -2.54 -3.60 18.24
C ALA A 282 -1.23 -4.41 18.22
N LYS A 283 -0.08 -3.73 18.29
CA LYS A 283 1.25 -4.35 18.31
C LYS A 283 1.43 -5.21 19.58
N GLN A 284 1.77 -6.49 19.43
CA GLN A 284 2.23 -7.36 20.52
C GLN A 284 3.76 -7.24 20.68
N GLN A 285 4.35 -7.99 21.63
CA GLN A 285 5.77 -7.82 21.97
C GLN A 285 6.75 -8.27 20.86
N ASN A 286 6.30 -9.12 19.93
CA ASN A 286 7.17 -9.78 18.95
C ASN A 286 7.04 -9.28 17.51
N GLU A 287 6.06 -8.42 17.17
CA GLU A 287 5.92 -7.95 15.79
C GLU A 287 6.89 -6.83 15.46
N SER A 288 7.50 -6.98 14.29
CA SER A 288 8.37 -5.95 13.73
C SER A 288 7.53 -4.94 12.95
N ILE A 289 7.33 -3.76 13.56
CA ILE A 289 6.79 -2.58 12.87
C ILE A 289 7.93 -1.58 12.69
N ARG A 290 8.03 -1.00 11.49
CA ARG A 290 8.98 0.04 11.16
C ARG A 290 8.26 1.25 10.60
N TYR A 291 8.62 2.43 11.09
CA TYR A 291 8.02 3.69 10.70
C TYR A 291 9.03 4.51 9.89
N PHE A 292 8.54 5.16 8.84
CA PHE A 292 9.30 6.03 7.95
C PHE A 292 8.60 7.39 7.87
N ALA A 293 9.14 8.40 8.54
CA ALA A 293 8.64 9.77 8.40
C ALA A 293 9.25 10.41 7.15
N LEU A 294 8.38 10.81 6.23
CA LEU A 294 8.75 11.46 4.97
C LEU A 294 8.55 12.97 5.11
N GLU A 295 9.66 13.71 5.04
CA GLU A 295 9.69 15.15 5.20
C GLU A 295 10.04 15.83 3.89
N LYS A 296 9.24 16.82 3.46
CA LYS A 296 9.62 17.72 2.37
C LYS A 296 10.58 18.78 2.89
N THR A 297 11.78 18.79 2.33
CA THR A 297 12.80 19.80 2.60
C THR A 297 12.89 20.80 1.45
N LYS A 298 13.42 22.01 1.71
CA LYS A 298 13.57 23.05 0.68
C LYS A 298 14.62 22.69 -0.37
N HIS A 299 15.69 22.02 0.05
CA HIS A 299 16.87 21.80 -0.80
C HIS A 299 17.00 20.36 -1.26
N ASP A 300 16.65 19.36 -0.44
CA ASP A 300 16.98 17.96 -0.71
C ASP A 300 15.81 17.14 -1.26
N GLY A 301 14.68 17.80 -1.52
CA GLY A 301 13.44 17.10 -1.88
C GLY A 301 12.86 16.42 -0.65
N VAL A 302 12.37 15.18 -0.80
CA VAL A 302 11.86 14.40 0.33
C VAL A 302 12.98 13.59 0.96
N VAL A 303 13.11 13.71 2.29
CA VAL A 303 14.00 12.90 3.14
C VAL A 303 13.17 11.90 3.94
N GLY A 304 13.67 10.68 4.08
CA GLY A 304 13.05 9.63 4.89
C GLY A 304 13.81 9.40 6.19
N HIS A 305 13.11 9.50 7.32
CA HIS A 305 13.63 9.23 8.65
C HIS A 305 13.06 7.91 9.18
N MET A 306 13.88 7.03 9.76
CA MET A 306 13.51 5.65 10.09
C MET A 306 13.45 5.41 11.60
N PHE A 307 12.37 4.80 12.07
CA PHE A 307 12.13 4.55 13.49
C PHE A 307 11.59 3.14 13.76
N LYS A 308 11.93 2.59 14.92
CA LYS A 308 11.41 1.30 15.42
C LYS A 308 10.16 1.45 16.30
N HIS A 309 9.98 2.60 16.92
CA HIS A 309 8.84 2.90 17.79
C HIS A 309 8.16 4.17 17.32
N TYR A 310 6.82 4.19 17.41
CA TYR A 310 6.04 5.35 16.97
C TYR A 310 6.32 6.60 17.81
N LYS A 311 6.51 6.44 19.12
CA LYS A 311 6.89 7.54 20.04
C LYS A 311 8.17 8.29 19.63
N ASP A 312 9.06 7.66 18.86
CA ASP A 312 10.34 8.27 18.45
C ASP A 312 10.22 8.98 17.10
N VAL A 313 9.07 8.86 16.40
CA VAL A 313 8.88 9.36 15.05
C VAL A 313 9.01 10.88 15.02
N THR A 314 10.02 11.35 14.29
CA THR A 314 10.30 12.77 14.06
C THR A 314 10.87 12.99 12.65
N PRO A 315 10.52 14.09 11.95
CA PRO A 315 9.46 15.03 12.30
C PRO A 315 8.08 14.39 12.18
N ASN A 316 7.15 14.80 13.03
CA ASN A 316 5.79 14.28 13.03
C ASN A 316 4.78 15.42 13.01
N LYS A 317 4.76 16.14 11.89
CA LYS A 317 3.84 17.27 11.68
C LYS A 317 2.37 16.92 11.90
N ILE A 318 2.02 15.64 11.71
CA ILE A 318 0.67 15.14 12.01
C ILE A 318 0.44 15.20 13.51
N ALA A 319 1.31 14.61 14.33
CA ALA A 319 1.21 14.69 15.79
C ALA A 319 1.26 16.15 16.28
N ASP A 320 2.13 16.98 15.71
CA ASP A 320 2.24 18.40 16.06
C ASP A 320 0.91 19.14 15.85
N GLU A 321 0.20 18.85 14.76
CA GLU A 321 -1.11 19.44 14.47
C GLU A 321 -2.20 18.94 15.43
N TYR A 322 -2.19 17.65 15.79
CA TYR A 322 -3.12 17.12 16.80
C TYR A 322 -2.86 17.70 18.19
N LEU A 323 -1.59 17.89 18.56
CA LEU A 323 -1.22 18.56 19.82
C LEU A 323 -1.72 20.02 19.81
N ARG A 324 -1.53 20.75 18.71
CA ARG A 324 -2.08 22.11 18.55
C ARG A 324 -3.60 22.16 18.72
N LEU A 325 -4.33 21.18 18.16
CA LEU A 325 -5.78 21.08 18.33
C LEU A 325 -6.18 20.77 19.77
N TYR A 326 -5.46 19.86 20.43
CA TYR A 326 -5.68 19.53 21.85
C TYR A 326 -5.42 20.73 22.77
N ASP A 327 -4.34 21.48 22.52
CA ASP A 327 -4.03 22.70 23.25
C ASP A 327 -5.12 23.77 23.06
N LEU A 328 -5.65 23.91 21.85
CA LEU A 328 -6.80 24.80 21.59
C LEU A 328 -8.06 24.35 22.35
N GLU A 329 -8.34 23.06 22.39
CA GLU A 329 -9.48 22.51 23.13
C GLU A 329 -9.34 22.75 24.64
N ILE A 330 -8.13 22.58 25.18
CA ILE A 330 -7.81 22.92 26.57
C ILE A 330 -8.02 24.41 26.82
N GLN A 331 -7.51 25.29 25.95
CA GLN A 331 -7.68 26.74 26.07
C GLN A 331 -9.15 27.17 26.05
N HIS A 332 -9.96 26.55 25.17
CA HIS A 332 -11.40 26.78 25.13
C HIS A 332 -12.11 26.27 26.39
N SER A 333 -11.71 25.09 26.88
CA SER A 333 -12.32 24.44 28.06
C SER A 333 -11.93 25.10 29.38
N LEU A 334 -10.72 25.66 29.47
CA LEU A 334 -10.23 26.41 30.64
C LEU A 334 -10.67 27.89 30.63
N GLY A 335 -11.44 28.29 29.61
CA GLY A 335 -12.00 29.63 29.47
C GLY A 335 -11.03 30.58 28.82
N GLY A 336 -11.46 31.19 27.71
CA GLY A 336 -10.96 32.49 27.30
C GLY A 336 -11.19 33.50 28.42
N ALA A 337 -10.22 33.61 29.32
CA ALA A 337 -10.13 34.72 30.26
C ALA A 337 -9.72 35.96 29.46
N LYS A 338 -10.72 36.66 28.93
CA LYS A 338 -10.65 38.09 28.70
C LYS A 338 -11.68 38.78 29.58
#